data_AF-A0A7V5SBK4-F1
#
_entry.id   AF-A0A7V5SBK4-F1
#
_cell.length_a   1.000
_cell.length_b   1.000
_cell.length_c   1.000
_cell.angle_alpha   90.00
_cell.angle_beta   90.00
_cell.angle_gamma   90.00
#
_symmetry.space_group_name_H-M   'P 1'
#
loop_
_entity.id
_entity.type
_entity.pdbx_description
1 polymer ?
#
loop_
_entity_poly.entity_id
_entity_poly.type
_entity_poly.pdbx_seq_one_letter_code
_entity_poly.pdbx_strand_id
1 'polypeptide(L)'
;MSLQAGIGPTFALLKPYYLEIAVPISANQAIIQVDTYDPNRYSYNDIVGEADFYLGFDRLRAVPGLVGQVGAMVDVGKEASLIRSLALGVRVQGFSRPIQTLYQKPGRSWWAAGYMAFYIGNAWK
;
A
#
# COMPACT_ATOMS: atom_id res chain seq x y z
N MET A 1 -14.28 -10.60 -26.36
CA MET A 1 -14.39 -10.35 -24.91
C MET A 1 -14.01 -11.63 -24.20
N SER A 2 -13.02 -11.57 -23.31
CA SER A 2 -12.56 -12.70 -22.51
C SER A 2 -12.75 -12.41 -21.02
N LEU A 3 -13.06 -13.45 -20.24
CA LEU A 3 -13.17 -13.36 -18.79
C LEU A 3 -11.89 -13.91 -18.15
N GLN A 4 -11.39 -13.22 -17.14
CA GLN A 4 -10.15 -13.54 -16.44
C GLN A 4 -10.48 -13.74 -14.96
N ALA A 5 -9.99 -14.82 -14.39
CA ALA A 5 -10.07 -15.09 -12.96
C ALA A 5 -8.73 -15.63 -12.48
N GLY A 6 -8.33 -15.27 -11.27
CA GLY A 6 -7.08 -15.73 -10.68
C GLY A 6 -7.13 -15.71 -9.16
N ILE A 7 -6.44 -16.65 -8.54
CA ILE A 7 -6.22 -16.72 -7.10
C ILE A 7 -4.74 -17.03 -6.85
N GLY A 8 -4.17 -16.46 -5.80
CA GLY A 8 -2.77 -16.73 -5.47
C GLY A 8 -2.35 -16.19 -4.11
N PRO A 9 -1.11 -16.50 -3.68
CA PRO A 9 -0.52 -15.89 -2.50
C PRO A 9 -0.21 -14.41 -2.75
N THR A 10 -0.25 -13.61 -1.69
CA THR A 10 0.20 -12.21 -1.69
C THR A 10 0.92 -11.90 -0.38
N PHE A 11 1.76 -10.86 -0.39
CA PHE A 11 2.48 -10.39 0.79
C PHE A 11 2.32 -8.88 0.90
N ALA A 12 1.96 -8.41 2.10
CA ALA A 12 2.03 -7.00 2.45
C ALA A 12 3.37 -6.73 3.13
N LEU A 13 4.13 -5.77 2.60
CA LEU A 13 5.35 -5.28 3.23
C LEU A 13 4.99 -4.08 4.09
N LEU A 14 5.11 -4.24 5.41
CA LEU A 14 4.87 -3.19 6.39
C LEU A 14 6.19 -2.52 6.74
N LYS A 15 6.26 -1.21 6.47
CA LYS A 15 7.36 -0.36 6.90
C LYS A 15 6.96 0.33 8.21
N PRO A 16 7.78 0.28 9.27
CA PRO A 16 7.56 1.08 10.46
C PRO A 16 7.67 2.58 10.13
N TYR A 17 6.81 3.39 10.76
CA TYR A 17 6.76 4.83 10.55
C TYR A 17 7.63 5.53 11.61
N TYR A 18 8.73 6.14 11.16
CA TYR A 18 9.64 6.93 11.99
C TYR A 18 9.23 8.40 11.97
N LEU A 19 9.29 9.02 13.14
CA LEU A 19 8.96 10.42 13.36
C LEU A 19 10.10 11.13 14.06
N GLU A 20 10.22 12.42 13.79
CA GLU A 20 11.05 13.33 14.56
C GLU A 20 10.25 13.85 15.75
N ILE A 21 10.78 13.64 16.95
CA ILE A 21 10.10 13.91 18.20
C ILE A 21 10.97 14.87 19.04
N ALA A 22 10.37 15.95 19.51
CA ALA A 22 11.00 16.89 20.43
C ALA A 22 10.91 16.34 21.85
N VAL A 23 12.04 15.88 22.38
CA VAL A 23 12.13 15.41 23.77
C VAL A 23 12.70 16.53 24.64
N PRO A 24 11.96 17.04 25.64
CA PRO A 24 12.45 18.11 26.50
C PRO A 24 13.58 17.59 27.40
N ILE A 25 14.73 18.26 27.36
CA ILE A 25 15.89 18.00 28.22
C ILE A 25 16.00 19.02 29.36
N SER A 26 15.34 20.17 29.24
CA SER A 26 15.24 21.22 30.25
C SER A 26 14.03 22.10 29.96
N ALA A 27 13.65 23.00 30.88
CA ALA A 27 12.44 23.83 30.76
C ALA A 27 12.32 24.60 29.43
N ASN A 28 13.45 24.96 28.79
CA ASN A 28 13.50 25.73 27.55
C ASN A 28 14.29 25.03 26.43
N GLN A 29 14.62 23.75 26.57
CA GLN A 29 15.43 23.03 25.59
C GLN A 29 14.85 21.65 25.30
N ALA A 30 14.77 21.33 24.02
CA ALA A 30 14.39 20.00 23.54
C ALA A 30 15.43 19.52 22.51
N ILE A 31 15.63 18.21 22.47
CA ILE A 31 16.42 17.55 21.42
C ILE A 31 15.47 16.86 20.46
N ILE A 32 15.82 16.85 19.18
CA ILE A 32 15.08 16.09 18.17
C ILE A 32 15.62 14.65 18.19
N GLN A 33 14.74 13.70 18.49
CA GLN A 33 15.03 12.28 18.44
C GLN A 33 14.19 11.62 17.36
N VAL A 34 14.80 10.70 16.61
CA VAL A 34 14.08 9.87 15.64
C VAL A 34 13.67 8.56 16.31
N ASP A 35 12.37 8.31 16.40
CA ASP A 35 11.82 7.07 16.96
C ASP A 35 10.55 6.63 16.20
N THR A 36 10.14 5.38 16.41
CA THR A 36 8.84 4.89 15.92
C THR A 36 7.70 5.51 16.72
N TYR A 37 6.59 5.79 16.05
CA TYR A 37 5.40 6.32 16.72
C TYR A 37 4.85 5.36 17.79
N ASP A 38 4.81 5.80 19.05
CA ASP A 38 4.14 5.13 20.16
C ASP A 38 3.23 6.14 20.90
N PRO A 39 1.89 5.99 20.80
CA PRO A 39 0.95 6.91 21.42
C PRO A 39 0.94 6.88 22.96
N ASN A 40 1.50 5.83 23.57
CA ASN A 40 1.63 5.77 25.03
C ASN A 40 2.86 6.55 25.53
N ARG A 41 3.82 6.81 24.64
CA ARG A 41 5.10 7.44 24.96
C ARG A 41 5.19 8.89 24.52
N TYR A 42 4.53 9.24 23.41
CA TYR A 42 4.63 10.56 22.79
C TYR A 42 3.24 11.11 22.47
N SER A 43 3.02 12.37 22.84
CA SER A 43 1.82 13.09 22.47
C SER A 43 1.95 13.64 21.06
N TYR A 44 0.82 13.96 20.42
CA TYR A 44 0.81 14.60 19.10
C TYR A 44 1.62 15.92 19.09
N ASN A 45 1.62 16.65 20.21
CA ASN A 45 2.33 17.93 20.35
C ASN A 45 3.86 17.78 20.37
N ASP A 46 4.37 16.57 20.62
CA ASP A 46 5.81 16.31 20.68
C ASP A 46 6.37 15.98 19.28
N ILE A 47 5.50 15.76 18.30
CA ILE A 47 5.88 15.38 16.93
C ILE A 47 6.26 16.66 16.16
N VAL A 48 7.52 16.74 15.75
CA VAL A 48 8.07 17.87 14.99
C VAL A 48 7.84 17.67 13.49
N GLY A 49 8.02 16.44 13.00
CA GLY A 49 7.95 16.14 11.58
C GLY A 49 8.14 14.68 11.23
N GLU A 50 8.16 14.41 9.92
CA GLU A 50 8.51 13.11 9.37
C GLU A 50 10.02 12.90 9.40
N ALA A 51 10.45 11.68 9.72
CA ALA A 51 11.85 11.30 9.61
C ALA A 51 12.20 10.85 8.18
N ASP A 52 13.50 10.67 7.91
CA ASP A 52 14.01 10.25 6.60
C ASP A 52 13.27 9.03 6.01
N PHE A 53 12.93 9.14 4.72
CA PHE A 53 12.20 8.08 4.00
C PHE A 53 12.94 6.74 3.98
N TYR A 54 14.28 6.72 4.10
CA TYR A 54 15.07 5.49 4.07
C TYR A 54 15.12 4.75 5.41
N LEU A 55 14.65 5.35 6.50
CA LEU A 55 14.61 4.69 7.81
C LEU A 55 13.51 3.63 7.85
N GLY A 56 13.81 2.47 8.44
CA GLY A 56 12.86 1.37 8.60
C GLY A 56 12.83 0.35 7.47
N PHE A 57 13.64 0.52 6.42
CA PHE A 57 13.83 -0.51 5.38
C PHE A 57 14.51 -1.77 5.94
N ASP A 58 15.33 -1.62 6.97
CA ASP A 58 15.95 -2.69 7.77
C ASP A 58 14.93 -3.45 8.65
N ARG A 59 13.77 -2.84 8.93
CA ARG A 59 12.73 -3.35 9.83
C ARG A 59 11.40 -3.65 9.13
N LEU A 60 11.45 -3.94 7.82
CA LEU A 60 10.30 -4.37 7.05
C LEU A 60 9.71 -5.68 7.61
N ARG A 61 8.38 -5.73 7.74
CA ARG A 61 7.65 -6.94 8.16
C ARG A 61 6.77 -7.42 7.02
N ALA A 62 6.98 -8.65 6.57
CA ALA A 62 6.10 -9.28 5.60
C ALA A 62 4.88 -9.91 6.30
N VAL A 63 3.69 -9.60 5.82
CA VAL A 63 2.44 -10.22 6.25
C VAL A 63 1.89 -11.05 5.08
N PRO A 64 1.88 -12.40 5.19
CA PRO A 64 1.33 -13.24 4.15
C PRO A 64 -0.19 -13.13 4.09
N GLY A 65 -0.73 -13.31 2.89
CA GLY A 65 -2.15 -13.28 2.58
C GLY A 65 -2.49 -14.04 1.31
N LEU A 66 -3.76 -13.97 0.94
CA LEU A 66 -4.30 -14.50 -0.30
C LEU A 66 -4.94 -13.37 -1.10
N VAL A 67 -4.83 -13.45 -2.42
CA VAL A 67 -5.46 -12.53 -3.36
C VAL A 67 -6.33 -13.31 -4.32
N GLY A 68 -7.55 -12.81 -4.53
CA GLY A 68 -8.43 -13.22 -5.62
C GLY A 68 -8.66 -12.04 -6.56
N GLN A 69 -8.72 -12.30 -7.86
CA GLN A 69 -9.04 -11.30 -8.86
C GLN A 69 -9.97 -11.87 -9.92
N VAL A 70 -10.92 -11.05 -10.36
CA VAL A 70 -11.80 -11.36 -11.49
C VAL A 70 -11.93 -10.11 -12.36
N GLY A 71 -11.97 -10.29 -13.68
CA GLY A 71 -12.06 -9.19 -14.62
C GLY A 71 -12.53 -9.63 -16.00
N ALA A 72 -12.85 -8.65 -16.82
CA ALA A 72 -13.21 -8.83 -18.21
C ALA A 72 -12.24 -8.00 -19.07
N MET A 73 -11.86 -8.58 -20.21
CA MET A 73 -11.06 -7.91 -21.23
C MET A 73 -11.88 -7.81 -22.51
N VAL A 74 -12.01 -6.59 -23.01
CA VAL A 74 -12.73 -6.26 -24.23
C VAL A 74 -11.71 -5.82 -25.26
N ASP A 75 -11.67 -6.52 -26.39
CA ASP A 75 -10.82 -6.17 -27.53
C ASP A 75 -11.58 -5.18 -28.42
N VAL A 76 -10.98 -4.02 -28.65
CA VAL A 76 -11.54 -2.89 -29.38
C VAL A 76 -10.95 -2.90 -30.81
N GLY A 77 -11.46 -3.81 -31.64
CA GLY A 77 -11.29 -3.79 -33.10
C GLY A 77 -10.11 -4.59 -33.69
N LYS A 78 -10.28 -5.01 -34.96
CA LYS A 78 -9.29 -5.76 -35.76
C LYS A 78 -8.37 -4.85 -36.59
N GLU A 79 -8.69 -3.57 -36.71
CA GLU A 79 -7.90 -2.58 -37.45
C GLU A 79 -6.80 -1.98 -36.57
N ALA A 80 -5.86 -1.24 -37.17
CA ALA A 80 -4.78 -0.56 -36.45
C ALA A 80 -5.34 0.60 -35.59
N SER A 81 -5.98 0.26 -34.47
CA SER A 81 -6.38 1.19 -33.43
C SER A 81 -5.25 1.34 -32.40
N LEU A 82 -5.07 2.56 -31.89
CA LEU A 82 -4.08 2.86 -30.84
C LEU A 82 -4.37 2.06 -29.55
N ILE A 83 -5.65 1.85 -29.23
CA ILE A 83 -6.11 1.09 -28.07
C ILE A 83 -6.69 -0.22 -28.59
N ARG A 84 -5.99 -1.32 -28.31
CA ARG A 84 -6.36 -2.65 -28.80
C ARG A 84 -7.29 -3.38 -27.85
N SER A 85 -7.08 -3.21 -26.55
CA SER A 85 -7.91 -3.87 -25.55
C SER A 85 -8.01 -3.04 -24.28
N LEU A 86 -9.14 -3.19 -23.60
CA LEU A 86 -9.40 -2.65 -22.27
C LEU A 86 -9.65 -3.83 -21.33
N ALA A 87 -8.93 -3.88 -20.20
CA ALA A 87 -9.24 -4.79 -19.11
C ALA A 87 -9.77 -4.02 -17.91
N LEU A 88 -10.86 -4.51 -17.35
CA LEU A 88 -11.51 -4.00 -16.15
C LEU A 88 -11.70 -5.16 -15.19
N GLY A 89 -11.46 -4.93 -13.90
CA GLY A 89 -11.69 -5.97 -12.93
C GLY A 89 -11.63 -5.49 -11.49
N VAL A 90 -11.84 -6.45 -10.60
CA VAL A 90 -11.77 -6.26 -9.15
C VAL A 90 -10.78 -7.27 -8.56
N ARG A 91 -10.11 -6.83 -7.51
CA ARG A 91 -9.15 -7.61 -6.74
C ARG A 91 -9.52 -7.51 -5.27
N VAL A 92 -9.54 -8.65 -4.60
CA VAL A 92 -9.75 -8.74 -3.15
C VAL A 92 -8.55 -9.44 -2.53
N GLN A 93 -8.00 -8.86 -1.47
CA GLN A 93 -6.86 -9.37 -0.73
C GLN A 93 -7.26 -9.60 0.72
N GLY A 94 -6.88 -10.73 1.30
CA GLY A 94 -7.06 -11.06 2.71
C GLY A 94 -5.71 -11.42 3.32
N PHE A 95 -5.40 -10.89 4.50
CA PHE A 95 -4.11 -11.06 5.16
C PHE A 95 -4.26 -11.78 6.50
N SER A 96 -3.23 -12.53 6.86
CA SER A 96 -3.19 -13.36 8.08
C SER A 96 -3.27 -12.55 9.38
N ARG A 97 -2.92 -11.26 9.35
CA ARG A 97 -2.99 -10.35 10.50
C ARG A 97 -3.63 -9.03 10.09
N PRO A 98 -4.39 -8.37 10.97
CA PRO A 98 -4.90 -7.02 10.72
C PRO A 98 -3.72 -6.04 10.52
N ILE A 99 -3.78 -5.25 9.46
CA ILE A 99 -2.82 -4.18 9.19
C ILE A 99 -3.48 -2.88 9.64
N GLN A 100 -2.80 -2.18 10.55
CA GLN A 100 -3.18 -0.84 10.97
C GLN A 100 -2.61 0.17 9.97
N THR A 101 -3.49 0.90 9.28
CA THR A 101 -3.10 1.92 8.30
C THR A 101 -3.10 3.32 8.86
N LEU A 102 -3.89 3.57 9.91
CA LEU A 102 -4.07 4.89 10.51
C LEU A 102 -4.11 4.76 12.03
N TYR A 103 -3.62 5.81 12.70
CA TYR A 103 -3.76 5.96 14.13
C TYR A 103 -5.25 6.00 14.52
N GLN A 104 -5.59 5.35 15.64
CA GLN A 104 -6.96 5.19 16.17
C GLN A 104 -7.97 4.46 15.30
N LYS A 105 -7.59 3.96 14.11
CA LYS A 105 -8.45 3.06 13.34
C LYS A 105 -8.12 1.60 13.65
N PRO A 106 -9.14 0.75 13.89
CA PRO A 106 -8.91 -0.67 14.06
C PRO A 106 -8.24 -1.24 12.80
N GLY A 107 -7.30 -2.16 13.00
CA GLY A 107 -6.61 -2.83 11.91
C GLY A 107 -7.62 -3.54 11.00
N ARG A 108 -7.41 -3.43 9.68
CA ARG A 108 -8.22 -4.12 8.68
C ARG A 108 -7.45 -5.33 8.17
N SER A 109 -8.11 -6.44 7.84
CA SER A 109 -7.44 -7.65 7.33
C SER A 109 -7.79 -7.97 5.87
N TRP A 110 -8.75 -7.25 5.28
CA TRP A 110 -9.23 -7.49 3.92
C TRP A 110 -9.31 -6.18 3.13
N TRP A 111 -8.89 -6.17 1.88
CA TRP A 111 -8.89 -5.01 1.00
C TRP A 111 -9.49 -5.36 -0.34
N ALA A 112 -10.32 -4.47 -0.89
CA ALA A 112 -10.87 -4.60 -2.23
C ALA A 112 -10.43 -3.40 -3.08
N ALA A 113 -10.06 -3.64 -4.33
CA ALA A 113 -9.63 -2.63 -5.28
C ALA A 113 -10.18 -2.94 -6.67
N GLY A 114 -10.58 -1.91 -7.41
CA GLY A 114 -10.82 -2.00 -8.85
C GLY A 114 -9.53 -1.75 -9.61
N TYR A 115 -9.38 -2.36 -10.79
CA TYR A 115 -8.32 -2.02 -11.72
C TYR A 115 -8.86 -1.80 -13.13
N MET A 116 -8.17 -0.93 -13.86
CA MET A 116 -8.40 -0.66 -15.28
C MET A 116 -7.04 -0.65 -15.97
N ALA A 117 -6.92 -1.37 -17.08
CA ALA A 117 -5.70 -1.45 -17.88
C ALA A 117 -6.03 -1.26 -19.36
N PHE A 118 -5.24 -0.42 -20.02
CA PHE A 118 -5.30 -0.20 -21.46
C PHE A 118 -4.13 -0.93 -22.12
N TYR A 119 -4.43 -1.70 -23.17
CA TYR A 119 -3.43 -2.35 -23.98
C TYR A 119 -3.24 -1.57 -25.27
N ILE A 120 -2.04 -1.05 -25.45
CA ILE A 120 -1.61 -0.25 -26.60
C ILE A 120 -0.56 -1.06 -27.36
N GLY A 121 -0.72 -1.22 -28.67
CA GLY A 121 0.30 -1.88 -29.50
C GLY A 121 -0.21 -2.35 -30.87
N ASN A 122 0.73 -2.51 -31.80
CA ASN A 122 0.47 -2.98 -33.16
C ASN A 122 0.42 -4.52 -33.21
N ALA A 123 -0.39 -5.07 -34.11
CA ALA A 123 -0.19 -6.46 -34.53
C ALA A 123 1.18 -6.55 -35.22
N TRP A 124 2.06 -7.42 -34.71
CA TRP A 124 3.26 -7.78 -35.47
C TRP A 124 2.78 -8.37 -36.80
N LYS A 125 3.31 -7.82 -37.90
CA LYS A 125 3.04 -8.29 -39.26
C LYS A 125 3.75 -9.61 -39.51
#